data_AF-A0A2N0MN37-F1
#
_entry.id   AF-A0A2N0MN37-F1
#
_cell.length_a   1.000
_cell.length_b   1.000
_cell.length_c   1.000
_cell.angle_alpha   90.00
_cell.angle_beta   90.00
_cell.angle_gamma   90.00
#
_symmetry.space_group_name_H-M   'P 1'
#
loop_
_entity.id
_entity.type
_entity.pdbx_description
1 polymer ?
#
loop_
_entity_poly.entity_id
_entity_poly.type
_entity_poly.pdbx_seq_one_letter_code
_entity_poly.pdbx_strand_id
1 'polypeptide(L)'
;MLALLNRVSILLIFPAVALAFFIGALFYYYRGTYDPPPSEALAIKDIKPPVSSFTTLAEPPPIHDGTLLVDAGHSNGFSQAEVSAFLSTVAARGYTLDFLRELDGFDGGATLDLLEEKLRGADSLVVIQPEDSYSKEEADLVHQFVEEKGGRLLLIADPTRKHKINSLAERFGIFFRPDYLYNLLEYDLNFQSIYVSDFRPDELTNGLGRIALYTSGSLESTGGGLAIPDANTKSTVVESIEPLYPMVKSNQGGVVAIADLTFMIPPQNTILDNPRLIANIADFLTTPQRQFDLADFPHFFSGQVDILLGRSSLLSAGAQMKNLLSGFQLSSEIRAVDDLNRDLVYLGLYDDAFNVAQYLQLAGVQVDGELRTPFTTAIERQETAVAILHRSSQRRVLVILGDTTDDVAGVLDQLESGGFRDGLVGDFVGVY
;
A
#
# COMPACT_ATOMS: atom_id res chain seq x y z
N MET A 1 -82.41 -11.58 -45.99
CA MET A 1 -82.33 -11.05 -44.61
C MET A 1 -81.84 -12.10 -43.61
N LEU A 2 -82.35 -13.34 -43.61
CA LEU A 2 -81.88 -14.40 -42.68
C LEU A 2 -80.41 -14.84 -42.86
N ALA A 3 -79.84 -14.80 -44.07
CA ALA A 3 -78.46 -15.21 -44.32
C ALA A 3 -77.40 -14.20 -43.82
N LEU A 4 -77.74 -12.91 -43.71
CA LEU A 4 -76.86 -11.89 -43.12
C LEU A 4 -76.84 -11.97 -41.59
N LEU A 5 -77.99 -12.25 -40.98
CA LEU A 5 -78.11 -12.43 -39.52
C LEU A 5 -77.22 -13.57 -39.02
N ASN A 6 -77.13 -14.67 -39.77
CA ASN A 6 -76.34 -15.84 -39.37
C ASN A 6 -74.82 -15.61 -39.43
N ARG A 7 -74.33 -14.73 -40.34
CA ARG A 7 -72.90 -14.37 -40.41
C ARG A 7 -72.47 -13.42 -39.31
N VAL A 8 -73.34 -12.49 -38.92
CA VAL A 8 -73.08 -11.57 -37.78
C VAL A 8 -73.09 -12.34 -36.46
N SER A 9 -73.98 -13.32 -36.29
CA SER A 9 -73.99 -14.18 -35.10
C SER A 9 -72.70 -14.98 -34.94
N ILE A 10 -72.12 -15.49 -36.03
CA ILE A 10 -70.84 -16.25 -35.98
C ILE A 10 -69.66 -15.32 -35.63
N LEU A 11 -69.66 -14.08 -36.13
CA LEU A 11 -68.64 -13.08 -35.80
C LEU A 11 -68.69 -12.63 -34.32
N LEU A 12 -69.85 -12.75 -33.66
CA LEU A 12 -70.02 -12.41 -32.25
C LEU A 12 -69.64 -13.54 -31.28
N ILE A 13 -69.46 -14.77 -31.76
CA ILE A 13 -69.06 -15.90 -30.91
C ILE A 13 -67.64 -15.71 -30.36
N PHE A 14 -66.69 -15.28 -31.20
CA PHE A 14 -65.32 -15.03 -30.77
C PHE A 14 -65.20 -13.99 -29.65
N PRO A 15 -65.78 -12.78 -29.75
CA PRO A 15 -65.73 -11.81 -28.66
C PRO A 15 -66.50 -12.27 -27.43
N ALA A 16 -67.59 -13.04 -27.58
CA ALA A 16 -68.31 -13.61 -26.43
C ALA A 16 -67.48 -14.67 -25.69
N VAL A 17 -66.78 -15.55 -26.40
CA VAL A 17 -65.87 -16.54 -25.81
C VAL A 17 -64.67 -15.86 -25.15
N ALA A 18 -64.09 -14.84 -25.80
CA ALA A 18 -63.02 -14.03 -25.21
C ALA A 18 -63.50 -13.34 -23.93
N LEU A 19 -64.68 -12.71 -23.94
CA LEU A 19 -65.26 -12.07 -22.76
C LEU A 19 -65.49 -13.07 -21.63
N ALA A 20 -66.04 -14.25 -21.92
CA ALA A 20 -66.23 -15.30 -20.93
C ALA A 20 -64.90 -15.80 -20.35
N PHE A 21 -63.86 -15.95 -21.18
CA PHE A 21 -62.51 -16.29 -20.73
C PHE A 21 -61.93 -15.21 -19.82
N PHE A 22 -62.02 -13.93 -20.18
CA PHE A 22 -61.49 -12.83 -19.37
C PHE A 22 -62.25 -12.65 -18.05
N ILE A 23 -63.57 -12.87 -18.04
CA ILE A 23 -64.36 -12.88 -16.80
C ILE A 23 -63.91 -14.05 -15.91
N GLY A 24 -63.78 -15.26 -16.47
CA GLY A 24 -63.28 -16.41 -15.73
C GLY A 24 -61.86 -16.21 -15.18
N ALA A 25 -60.97 -15.64 -15.99
CA ALA A 25 -59.60 -15.31 -15.59
C ALA A 25 -59.59 -14.24 -14.49
N LEU A 26 -60.44 -13.22 -14.56
CA LEU A 26 -60.59 -12.22 -13.51
C LEU A 26 -60.94 -12.89 -12.19
N PHE A 27 -61.97 -13.74 -12.14
CA PHE A 27 -62.34 -14.40 -10.88
C PHE A 27 -61.35 -15.50 -10.42
N TYR A 28 -60.58 -16.09 -11.34
CA TYR A 28 -59.59 -17.12 -10.99
C TYR A 28 -58.29 -16.52 -10.42
N TYR A 29 -57.80 -15.44 -11.03
CA TYR A 29 -56.53 -14.79 -10.65
C TYR A 29 -56.73 -13.68 -9.61
N TYR A 30 -57.88 -13.02 -9.56
CA TYR A 30 -58.19 -12.00 -8.55
C TYR A 30 -58.83 -12.65 -7.32
N ARG A 31 -58.00 -13.13 -6.39
CA ARG A 31 -58.42 -13.80 -5.14
C ARG A 31 -58.80 -12.86 -3.99
N GLY A 32 -59.01 -11.58 -4.28
CA GLY A 32 -59.42 -10.59 -3.29
C GLY A 32 -58.84 -9.22 -3.58
N THR A 33 -59.40 -8.22 -2.93
CA THR A 33 -58.81 -6.88 -2.85
C THR A 33 -57.71 -6.89 -1.79
N TYR A 34 -56.52 -6.41 -2.13
CA TYR A 34 -55.49 -6.13 -1.13
C TYR A 34 -56.02 -5.03 -0.21
N ASP A 35 -56.29 -5.38 1.05
CA ASP A 35 -56.55 -4.42 2.10
C ASP A 35 -55.22 -4.18 2.81
N PRO A 36 -54.52 -3.07 2.55
CA PRO A 36 -53.27 -2.80 3.24
C PRO A 36 -53.52 -2.75 4.75
N PRO A 37 -52.61 -3.28 5.58
CA PRO A 37 -52.70 -3.03 7.01
C PRO A 37 -52.76 -1.51 7.25
N PRO A 38 -53.50 -1.05 8.28
CA PRO A 38 -53.59 0.37 8.60
C PRO A 38 -52.18 0.95 8.76
N SER A 39 -51.90 2.08 8.11
CA SER A 39 -50.57 2.69 8.19
C SER A 39 -50.29 3.10 9.63
N GLU A 40 -49.24 2.52 10.23
CA GLU A 40 -48.72 3.01 11.49
C GLU A 40 -48.18 4.43 11.27
N ALA A 41 -48.90 5.42 11.81
CA ALA A 41 -48.42 6.79 11.83
C ALA A 41 -47.29 6.88 12.86
N LEU A 42 -46.06 6.57 12.44
CA LEU A 42 -44.87 6.86 13.23
C LEU A 42 -44.83 8.37 13.47
N ALA A 43 -45.04 8.80 14.71
CA ALA A 43 -44.93 10.21 15.01
C ALA A 43 -43.45 10.60 14.84
N ILE A 44 -43.18 11.68 14.12
CA ILE A 44 -41.80 12.14 13.84
C ILE A 44 -40.96 12.30 15.13
N LYS A 45 -41.62 12.63 16.25
CA LYS A 45 -41.03 12.71 17.59
C LYS A 45 -40.50 11.37 18.15
N ASP A 46 -41.01 10.25 17.66
CA ASP A 46 -40.64 8.90 18.07
C ASP A 46 -39.52 8.32 17.19
N ILE A 47 -39.20 9.00 16.07
CA ILE A 47 -38.03 8.70 15.25
C ILE A 47 -36.80 9.26 15.98
N LYS A 48 -36.07 8.38 16.68
CA LYS A 48 -34.74 8.72 17.18
C LYS A 48 -33.77 8.66 16.00
N PRO A 49 -33.18 9.77 15.55
CA PRO A 49 -32.13 9.68 14.55
C PRO A 49 -30.96 8.87 15.12
N PRO A 50 -30.33 8.01 14.32
CA PRO A 50 -29.03 7.46 14.68
C PRO A 50 -28.08 8.63 14.95
N VAL A 51 -27.52 8.67 16.15
CA VAL A 51 -26.48 9.64 16.50
C VAL A 51 -25.16 8.89 16.49
N SER A 52 -24.62 8.70 15.30
CA SER A 52 -23.21 8.34 15.16
C SER A 52 -22.40 9.57 15.58
N SER A 53 -21.51 9.38 16.56
CA SER A 53 -20.70 10.50 17.06
C SER A 53 -19.59 10.80 16.07
N PHE A 54 -19.47 12.06 15.67
CA PHE A 54 -18.38 12.52 14.82
C PHE A 54 -17.17 12.89 15.67
N THR A 55 -16.01 12.34 15.32
CA THR A 55 -14.75 12.61 16.01
C THR A 55 -13.84 13.44 15.11
N THR A 56 -13.15 14.40 15.71
CA THR A 56 -12.09 15.19 15.06
C THR A 56 -10.81 15.03 15.87
N LEU A 57 -9.70 14.75 15.19
CA LEU A 57 -8.39 14.68 15.82
C LEU A 57 -7.72 16.05 15.82
N ALA A 58 -7.11 16.42 16.94
CA ALA A 58 -6.44 17.70 17.12
C ALA A 58 -4.93 17.59 17.40
N GLU A 59 -4.41 16.36 17.55
CA GLU A 59 -2.99 16.12 17.85
C GLU A 59 -2.13 16.30 16.59
N PRO A 60 -1.00 17.04 16.66
CA PRO A 60 -0.08 17.14 15.53
C PRO A 60 0.60 15.78 15.27
N PRO A 61 0.65 15.31 14.02
CA PRO A 61 1.25 14.03 13.71
C PRO A 61 2.79 14.09 13.81
N PRO A 62 3.47 12.95 14.05
CA PRO A 62 4.91 12.85 13.83
C PRO A 62 5.22 13.14 12.35
N ILE A 63 6.32 13.84 12.09
CA ILE A 63 6.77 14.16 10.73
C ILE A 63 8.03 13.37 10.42
N HIS A 64 7.97 12.59 9.36
CA HIS A 64 9.05 11.77 8.83
C HIS A 64 9.11 11.92 7.31
N ASP A 65 10.32 11.93 6.76
CA ASP A 65 10.53 11.88 5.32
C ASP A 65 10.52 10.41 4.88
N GLY A 66 9.83 10.12 3.79
CA GLY A 66 9.69 8.78 3.22
C GLY A 66 8.66 8.74 2.11
N THR A 67 8.47 7.56 1.53
CA THR A 67 7.55 7.36 0.39
C THR A 67 6.55 6.26 0.69
N LEU A 68 5.25 6.56 0.55
CA LEU A 68 4.21 5.53 0.50
C LEU A 68 3.91 5.22 -0.97
N LEU A 69 4.15 3.98 -1.37
CA LEU A 69 3.71 3.47 -2.66
C LEU A 69 2.26 2.98 -2.54
N VAL A 70 1.39 3.47 -3.41
CA VAL A 70 0.00 3.05 -3.53
C VAL A 70 -0.14 2.14 -4.75
N ASP A 71 -0.63 0.93 -4.54
CA ASP A 71 -0.99 0.04 -5.64
C ASP A 71 -2.22 0.59 -6.38
N ALA A 72 -1.96 0.95 -7.62
CA ALA A 72 -2.94 1.36 -8.62
C ALA A 72 -2.69 0.60 -9.94
N GLY A 73 -1.97 -0.53 -9.89
CA GLY A 73 -1.51 -1.28 -11.05
C GLY A 73 -2.26 -2.59 -11.31
N HIS A 74 -3.16 -3.00 -10.41
CA HIS A 74 -3.84 -4.30 -10.45
C HIS A 74 -5.36 -4.14 -10.61
N SER A 75 -5.78 -3.18 -11.44
CA SER A 75 -7.19 -2.84 -11.67
C SER A 75 -7.95 -2.59 -10.36
N ASN A 76 -7.32 -1.87 -9.44
CA ASN A 76 -7.78 -1.74 -8.06
C ASN A 76 -9.18 -1.11 -7.96
N GLY A 77 -10.09 -1.77 -7.25
CA GLY A 77 -11.51 -1.41 -7.13
C GLY A 77 -11.82 -0.27 -6.14
N PHE A 78 -11.03 0.80 -6.15
CA PHE A 78 -11.24 2.02 -5.35
C PHE A 78 -11.04 3.29 -6.18
N SER A 79 -11.64 4.39 -5.73
CA SER A 79 -11.45 5.72 -6.30
C SER A 79 -10.61 6.61 -5.38
N GLN A 80 -9.93 7.62 -5.93
CA GLN A 80 -9.13 8.56 -5.13
C GLN A 80 -9.97 9.27 -4.06
N ALA A 81 -11.23 9.57 -4.35
CA ALA A 81 -12.14 10.23 -3.40
C ALA A 81 -12.38 9.38 -2.15
N GLU A 82 -12.52 8.05 -2.31
CA GLU A 82 -12.77 7.10 -1.22
C GLU A 82 -11.59 7.03 -0.25
N VAL A 83 -10.36 7.12 -0.75
CA VAL A 83 -9.13 7.01 0.07
C VAL A 83 -8.51 8.37 0.41
N SER A 84 -9.11 9.47 -0.04
CA SER A 84 -8.57 10.83 0.07
C SER A 84 -8.24 11.23 1.51
N ALA A 85 -9.10 10.87 2.47
CA ALA A 85 -8.89 11.15 3.89
C ALA A 85 -7.66 10.43 4.44
N PHE A 86 -7.50 9.14 4.10
CA PHE A 86 -6.35 8.34 4.49
C PHE A 86 -5.05 8.87 3.85
N LEU A 87 -5.05 9.11 2.53
CA LEU A 87 -3.88 9.64 1.82
C LEU A 87 -3.46 11.02 2.36
N SER A 88 -4.42 11.91 2.65
CA SER A 88 -4.14 13.20 3.27
C SER A 88 -3.53 13.05 4.66
N THR A 89 -3.96 12.04 5.42
CA THR A 89 -3.45 11.73 6.77
C THR A 89 -1.99 11.22 6.71
N VAL A 90 -1.63 10.47 5.66
CA VAL A 90 -0.24 10.07 5.39
C VAL A 90 0.61 11.27 4.93
N ALA A 91 0.13 12.06 3.98
CA ALA A 91 0.85 13.24 3.50
C ALA A 91 1.10 14.28 4.62
N ALA A 92 0.18 14.42 5.57
CA ALA A 92 0.35 15.27 6.74
C ALA A 92 1.51 14.84 7.67
N ARG A 93 2.02 13.61 7.53
CA ARG A 93 3.20 13.08 8.23
C ARG A 93 4.51 13.31 7.45
N GLY A 94 4.48 14.02 6.32
CA GLY A 94 5.67 14.32 5.51
C GLY A 94 5.98 13.30 4.43
N TYR A 95 5.23 12.20 4.36
CA TYR A 95 5.44 11.17 3.34
C TYR A 95 5.02 11.64 1.95
N THR A 96 5.87 11.35 0.97
CA THR A 96 5.54 11.49 -0.45
C THR A 96 4.63 10.34 -0.86
N LEU A 97 3.54 10.66 -1.56
CA LEU A 97 2.63 9.66 -2.11
C LEU A 97 3.06 9.36 -3.54
N ASP A 98 3.47 8.13 -3.80
CA ASP A 98 3.75 7.64 -5.14
C ASP A 98 2.74 6.57 -5.52
N PHE A 99 2.38 6.50 -6.79
CA PHE A 99 1.43 5.52 -7.29
C PHE A 99 2.13 4.62 -8.30
N LEU A 100 1.88 3.32 -8.20
CA LEU A 100 2.43 2.35 -9.15
C LEU A 100 2.03 2.69 -10.59
N ARG A 101 0.80 3.20 -10.78
CA ARG A 101 0.32 3.84 -12.01
C ARG A 101 -0.63 4.99 -11.68
N GLU A 102 -0.86 5.88 -12.64
CA GLU A 102 -1.91 6.89 -12.51
C GLU A 102 -3.30 6.24 -12.41
N LEU A 103 -4.11 6.68 -11.44
CA LEU A 103 -5.44 6.12 -11.16
C LEU A 103 -6.43 6.26 -12.33
N ASP A 104 -6.22 7.24 -13.22
CA ASP A 104 -7.11 7.54 -14.36
C ASP A 104 -6.56 7.02 -15.72
N GLY A 105 -5.42 6.32 -15.70
CA GLY A 105 -4.77 5.80 -16.90
C GLY A 105 -5.39 4.48 -17.39
N PHE A 106 -5.79 4.43 -18.67
CA PHE A 106 -6.05 3.14 -19.33
C PHE A 106 -4.73 2.49 -19.77
N ASP A 107 -4.56 1.23 -19.36
CA ASP A 107 -3.95 0.11 -20.11
C ASP A 107 -2.85 -0.67 -19.37
N GLY A 108 -3.04 -1.99 -19.30
CA GLY A 108 -2.07 -3.00 -18.86
C GLY A 108 -1.79 -3.09 -17.35
N GLY A 109 -1.87 -4.30 -16.79
CA GLY A 109 -1.41 -4.58 -15.42
C GLY A 109 0.02 -4.09 -15.17
N ALA A 110 0.36 -3.84 -13.90
CA ALA A 110 1.72 -3.49 -13.49
C ALA A 110 2.73 -4.47 -14.09
N THR A 111 3.87 -3.95 -14.53
CA THR A 111 4.99 -4.79 -14.97
C THR A 111 5.89 -5.03 -13.77
N LEU A 112 6.43 -6.24 -13.63
CA LEU A 112 7.33 -6.61 -12.55
C LEU A 112 8.48 -5.60 -12.37
N ASP A 113 9.09 -5.16 -13.48
CA ASP A 113 10.20 -4.19 -13.47
C ASP A 113 9.80 -2.83 -12.86
N LEU A 114 8.58 -2.38 -13.13
CA LEU A 114 8.06 -1.12 -12.58
C LEU A 114 7.78 -1.25 -11.09
N LEU A 115 7.20 -2.39 -10.66
CA LEU A 115 6.99 -2.66 -9.24
C LEU A 115 8.33 -2.70 -8.50
N GLU A 116 9.34 -3.36 -9.06
CA GLU A 116 10.68 -3.40 -8.48
C GLU A 116 11.30 -2.01 -8.35
N GLU A 117 11.26 -1.22 -9.42
CA GLU A 117 11.80 0.14 -9.44
C GLU A 117 11.10 1.03 -8.39
N LYS A 118 9.78 1.06 -8.38
CA LYS A 118 8.99 1.81 -7.41
C LYS A 118 9.21 1.33 -5.98
N LEU A 119 9.30 0.02 -5.77
CA LEU A 119 9.59 -0.52 -4.47
C LEU A 119 10.96 -0.10 -3.98
N ARG A 120 12.01 0.05 -4.80
CA ARG A 120 13.33 0.53 -4.30
C ARG A 120 13.26 1.89 -3.60
N GLY A 121 12.38 2.78 -4.06
CA GLY A 121 12.19 4.12 -3.51
C GLY A 121 11.13 4.26 -2.42
N ALA A 122 10.33 3.22 -2.18
CA ALA A 122 9.26 3.25 -1.18
C ALA A 122 9.79 3.05 0.25
N ASP A 123 9.00 3.33 1.27
CA ASP A 123 9.20 2.85 2.64
C ASP A 123 8.07 1.90 3.06
N SER A 124 6.90 2.13 2.47
CA SER A 124 5.70 1.34 2.68
C SER A 124 4.92 1.16 1.38
N LEU A 125 4.14 0.09 1.33
CA LEU A 125 3.23 -0.25 0.25
C LEU A 125 1.81 -0.36 0.81
N VAL A 126 0.83 0.21 0.12
CA VAL A 126 -0.58 -0.05 0.37
C VAL A 126 -1.22 -0.71 -0.84
N VAL A 127 -1.91 -1.82 -0.61
CA VAL A 127 -2.66 -2.57 -1.62
C VAL A 127 -4.13 -2.57 -1.23
N ILE A 128 -4.94 -1.90 -2.05
CA ILE A 128 -6.37 -1.71 -1.81
C ILE A 128 -7.13 -2.36 -2.95
N GLN A 129 -7.98 -3.34 -2.62
CA GLN A 129 -8.94 -3.93 -3.56
C GLN A 129 -8.36 -4.35 -4.93
N PRO A 130 -7.22 -5.06 -5.05
CA PRO A 130 -6.68 -5.44 -6.35
C PRO A 130 -7.65 -6.41 -7.04
N GLU A 131 -8.12 -6.10 -8.26
CA GLU A 131 -9.00 -7.00 -9.02
C GLU A 131 -8.22 -8.02 -9.85
N ASP A 132 -7.00 -7.67 -10.24
CA ASP A 132 -6.05 -8.59 -10.85
C ASP A 132 -5.20 -9.30 -9.80
N SER A 133 -4.77 -10.53 -10.11
CA SER A 133 -3.92 -11.30 -9.20
C SER A 133 -2.47 -10.86 -9.33
N TYR A 134 -1.78 -10.73 -8.21
CA TYR A 134 -0.32 -10.64 -8.21
C TYR A 134 0.25 -11.93 -8.79
N SER A 135 1.21 -11.80 -9.71
CA SER A 135 2.04 -12.91 -10.15
C SER A 135 2.88 -13.44 -8.99
N LYS A 136 3.45 -14.63 -9.17
CA LYS A 136 4.30 -15.22 -8.14
C LYS A 136 5.52 -14.34 -7.88
N GLU A 137 6.11 -13.84 -8.95
CA GLU A 137 7.31 -13.00 -8.96
C GLU A 137 7.05 -11.66 -8.25
N GLU A 138 5.91 -11.01 -8.53
CA GLU A 138 5.53 -9.77 -7.82
C GLU A 138 5.27 -10.02 -6.34
N ALA A 139 4.58 -11.11 -5.99
CA ALA A 139 4.31 -11.44 -4.60
C ALA A 139 5.59 -11.78 -3.81
N ASP A 140 6.55 -12.47 -4.46
CA ASP A 140 7.85 -12.79 -3.86
C ASP A 140 8.71 -11.52 -3.69
N LEU A 141 8.64 -10.57 -4.64
CA LEU A 141 9.29 -9.25 -4.53
C LEU A 141 8.71 -8.41 -3.38
N VAL A 142 7.38 -8.34 -3.23
CA VAL A 142 6.74 -7.63 -2.11
C VAL A 142 7.08 -8.31 -0.77
N HIS A 143 7.15 -9.64 -0.75
CA HIS A 143 7.59 -10.38 0.43
C HIS A 143 9.03 -10.03 0.83
N GLN A 144 9.97 -10.00 -0.11
CA GLN A 144 11.35 -9.57 0.13
C GLN A 144 11.41 -8.12 0.65
N PHE A 145 10.64 -7.22 0.04
CA PHE A 145 10.55 -5.83 0.49
C PHE A 145 10.12 -5.71 1.96
N VAL A 146 9.12 -6.48 2.40
CA VAL A 146 8.63 -6.44 3.79
C VAL A 146 9.60 -7.15 4.73
N GLU A 147 9.94 -8.41 4.46
CA GLU A 147 10.62 -9.29 5.41
C GLU A 147 12.15 -9.08 5.45
N GLU A 148 12.77 -8.74 4.31
CA GLU A 148 14.23 -8.56 4.24
C GLU A 148 14.63 -7.09 4.35
N LYS A 149 13.85 -6.18 3.77
CA LYS A 149 14.14 -4.73 3.80
C LYS A 149 13.42 -3.99 4.91
N GLY A 150 12.49 -4.61 5.64
CA GLY A 150 11.75 -3.96 6.73
C GLY A 150 10.68 -2.98 6.24
N GLY A 151 10.23 -3.13 5.00
CA GLY A 151 9.11 -2.39 4.45
C GLY A 151 7.80 -2.68 5.19
N ARG A 152 6.89 -1.71 5.21
CA ARG A 152 5.56 -1.90 5.81
C ARG A 152 4.50 -2.10 4.73
N LEU A 153 3.56 -3.01 4.97
CA LEU A 153 2.50 -3.35 4.03
C LEU A 153 1.12 -3.21 4.68
N LEU A 154 0.22 -2.48 4.00
CA LEU A 154 -1.20 -2.44 4.32
C LEU A 154 -2.00 -3.13 3.23
N LEU A 155 -2.80 -4.13 3.61
CA LEU A 155 -3.70 -4.86 2.73
C LEU A 155 -5.15 -4.52 3.10
N ILE A 156 -5.92 -3.98 2.17
CA ILE A 156 -7.34 -3.66 2.37
C ILE A 156 -8.17 -4.31 1.28
N ALA A 157 -9.19 -5.06 1.67
CA ALA A 157 -10.21 -5.52 0.75
C ALA A 157 -11.59 -5.51 1.40
N ASP A 158 -12.56 -5.01 0.66
CA ASP A 158 -13.98 -5.03 0.97
C ASP A 158 -14.61 -6.29 0.33
N PRO A 159 -15.25 -7.16 1.12
CA PRO A 159 -15.89 -8.39 0.64
C PRO A 159 -17.09 -8.15 -0.28
N THR A 160 -17.65 -6.94 -0.31
CA THR A 160 -18.78 -6.59 -1.20
C THR A 160 -18.34 -6.25 -2.62
N ARG A 161 -17.02 -6.10 -2.83
CA ARG A 161 -16.39 -5.77 -4.11
C ARG A 161 -15.55 -6.95 -4.61
N LYS A 162 -15.25 -6.98 -5.90
CA LYS A 162 -14.35 -8.01 -6.46
C LYS A 162 -12.92 -7.71 -6.02
N HIS A 163 -12.16 -8.75 -5.68
CA HIS A 163 -10.72 -8.65 -5.46
C HIS A 163 -10.03 -10.01 -5.60
N LYS A 164 -8.71 -9.97 -5.74
CA LYS A 164 -7.77 -11.09 -5.77
C LYS A 164 -6.65 -10.93 -4.74
N ILE A 165 -6.91 -10.15 -3.68
CA ILE A 165 -5.91 -9.81 -2.64
C ILE A 165 -5.18 -11.02 -2.03
N ASN A 166 -5.83 -12.20 -1.96
CA ASN A 166 -5.22 -13.42 -1.43
C ASN A 166 -4.03 -13.91 -2.28
N SER A 167 -3.92 -13.51 -3.55
CA SER A 167 -2.73 -13.77 -4.37
C SER A 167 -1.44 -13.19 -3.75
N LEU A 168 -1.56 -12.11 -2.98
CA LEU A 168 -0.48 -11.50 -2.20
C LEU A 168 -0.56 -11.86 -0.71
N ALA A 169 -1.74 -11.74 -0.08
CA ALA A 169 -1.91 -11.86 1.37
C ALA A 169 -1.44 -13.23 1.92
N GLU A 170 -1.64 -14.31 1.15
CA GLU A 170 -1.27 -15.66 1.57
C GLU A 170 0.25 -15.82 1.75
N ARG A 171 1.08 -15.03 1.05
CA ARG A 171 2.54 -15.02 1.27
C ARG A 171 2.91 -14.62 2.71
N PHE A 172 2.07 -13.84 3.35
CA PHE A 172 2.26 -13.36 4.73
C PHE A 172 1.46 -14.17 5.76
N GLY A 173 0.89 -15.31 5.35
CA GLY A 173 0.05 -16.14 6.22
C GLY A 173 -1.24 -15.46 6.63
N ILE A 174 -1.79 -14.59 5.76
CA ILE A 174 -3.07 -13.92 5.92
C ILE A 174 -4.03 -14.39 4.84
N PHE A 175 -5.28 -14.66 5.19
CA PHE A 175 -6.31 -15.05 4.23
C PHE A 175 -7.58 -14.25 4.46
N PHE A 176 -8.03 -13.54 3.42
CA PHE A 176 -9.30 -12.84 3.38
C PHE A 176 -10.39 -13.84 3.04
N ARG A 177 -11.30 -14.09 3.98
CA ARG A 177 -12.41 -15.01 3.76
C ARG A 177 -13.41 -14.41 2.78
N PRO A 178 -14.08 -15.25 1.96
CA PRO A 178 -15.14 -14.80 1.06
C PRO A 178 -16.48 -14.64 1.81
N ASP A 179 -16.47 -13.93 2.94
CA ASP A 179 -17.62 -13.72 3.81
C ASP A 179 -17.90 -12.24 4.06
N TYR A 180 -19.05 -11.95 4.66
CA TYR A 180 -19.30 -10.65 5.28
C TYR A 180 -19.82 -10.85 6.69
N LEU A 181 -19.46 -9.90 7.55
CA LEU A 181 -19.83 -9.85 8.94
C LEU A 181 -21.11 -9.05 9.12
N TYR A 182 -21.92 -9.48 10.07
CA TYR A 182 -23.13 -8.79 10.45
C TYR A 182 -23.47 -9.01 11.91
N ASN A 183 -24.17 -8.07 12.52
CA ASN A 183 -24.65 -8.13 13.89
C ASN A 183 -26.12 -7.72 13.91
N LEU A 184 -26.98 -8.54 14.53
CA LEU A 184 -28.43 -8.29 14.60
C LEU A 184 -28.87 -7.58 15.88
N LEU A 185 -27.94 -7.34 16.82
CA LEU A 185 -28.24 -6.73 18.12
C LEU A 185 -27.62 -5.33 18.26
N GLU A 186 -26.32 -5.21 17.99
CA GLU A 186 -25.60 -3.93 18.08
C GLU A 186 -24.94 -3.59 16.74
N TYR A 187 -25.53 -2.62 16.03
CA TYR A 187 -25.07 -2.19 14.72
C TYR A 187 -25.39 -0.71 14.46
N ASP A 188 -24.69 -0.09 13.51
CA ASP A 188 -24.95 1.27 13.08
C ASP A 188 -25.94 1.29 11.91
N LEU A 189 -27.21 1.61 12.15
CA LEU A 189 -28.28 1.74 11.15
C LEU A 189 -28.66 0.48 10.36
N ASN A 190 -27.69 -0.30 9.94
CA ASN A 190 -27.78 -1.51 9.14
C ASN A 190 -27.03 -2.63 9.85
N PHE A 191 -27.59 -3.84 9.87
CA PHE A 191 -27.00 -5.01 10.52
C PHE A 191 -25.61 -5.40 9.99
N GLN A 192 -25.23 -4.98 8.77
CA GLN A 192 -23.87 -5.19 8.23
C GLN A 192 -22.85 -4.21 8.80
N SER A 193 -23.32 -3.09 9.36
CA SER A 193 -22.47 -2.06 9.94
C SER A 193 -22.17 -2.38 11.40
N ILE A 194 -21.15 -3.21 11.58
CA ILE A 194 -20.78 -3.75 12.89
C ILE A 194 -19.97 -2.75 13.70
N TYR A 195 -20.09 -2.86 15.02
CA TYR A 195 -19.19 -2.20 15.95
C TYR A 195 -18.12 -3.16 16.44
N VAL A 196 -16.90 -2.65 16.66
CA VAL A 196 -15.84 -3.39 17.33
C VAL A 196 -15.30 -2.55 18.48
N SER A 197 -15.23 -3.13 19.68
CA SER A 197 -14.79 -2.44 20.90
C SER A 197 -13.73 -3.22 21.70
N ASP A 198 -13.44 -4.46 21.30
CA ASP A 198 -12.38 -5.26 21.91
C ASP A 198 -11.19 -5.32 20.96
N PHE A 199 -10.03 -4.93 21.48
CA PHE A 199 -8.81 -4.78 20.72
C PHE A 199 -7.64 -5.38 21.45
N ARG A 200 -6.81 -6.14 20.72
CA ARG A 200 -5.52 -6.58 21.24
C ARG A 200 -4.60 -5.36 21.34
N PRO A 201 -3.84 -5.18 22.45
CA PRO A 201 -2.88 -4.09 22.57
C PRO A 201 -1.85 -4.10 21.43
N ASP A 202 -1.80 -3.03 20.64
CA ASP A 202 -0.87 -2.81 19.52
C ASP A 202 -0.77 -1.30 19.22
N GLU A 203 0.23 -0.87 18.45
CA GLU A 203 0.34 0.54 17.98
C GLU A 203 -0.88 0.94 17.14
N LEU A 204 -1.45 0.00 16.40
CA LEU A 204 -2.62 0.21 15.54
C LEU A 204 -3.92 0.40 16.31
N THR A 205 -4.02 -0.18 17.51
CA THR A 205 -5.24 -0.16 18.33
C THR A 205 -5.16 0.82 19.51
N ASN A 206 -4.04 1.53 19.63
CA ASN A 206 -3.82 2.47 20.71
C ASN A 206 -4.85 3.61 20.69
N GLY A 207 -5.48 3.85 21.84
CA GLY A 207 -6.50 4.88 22.00
C GLY A 207 -7.84 4.60 21.31
N LEU A 208 -8.07 3.39 20.78
CA LEU A 208 -9.38 2.97 20.29
C LEU A 208 -10.25 2.49 21.45
N GLY A 209 -11.45 3.06 21.57
CA GLY A 209 -12.52 2.55 22.42
C GLY A 209 -13.58 1.80 21.62
N ARG A 210 -14.02 2.35 20.48
CA ARG A 210 -15.01 1.72 19.59
C ARG A 210 -14.88 2.25 18.17
N ILE A 211 -14.85 1.34 17.20
CA ILE A 211 -14.87 1.65 15.75
C ILE A 211 -16.14 1.12 15.10
N ALA A 212 -16.46 1.64 13.90
CA ALA A 212 -17.57 1.18 13.07
C ALA A 212 -17.06 0.76 11.68
N LEU A 213 -17.42 -0.45 11.25
CA LEU A 213 -17.07 -1.03 9.96
C LEU A 213 -18.36 -1.33 9.19
N TYR A 214 -18.49 -0.92 7.93
CA TYR A 214 -19.80 -0.90 7.25
C TYR A 214 -20.00 -2.03 6.27
N THR A 215 -18.92 -2.68 5.85
CA THR A 215 -18.90 -3.78 4.88
C THR A 215 -17.83 -4.80 5.25
N SER A 216 -17.66 -5.09 6.54
CA SER A 216 -16.52 -5.89 6.98
C SER A 216 -16.62 -7.37 6.61
N GLY A 217 -15.52 -7.97 6.19
CA GLY A 217 -15.32 -9.43 6.14
C GLY A 217 -14.54 -9.93 7.36
N SER A 218 -14.15 -11.20 7.35
CA SER A 218 -13.22 -11.76 8.34
C SER A 218 -11.91 -12.28 7.72
N LEU A 219 -10.88 -12.29 8.55
CA LEU A 219 -9.51 -12.63 8.20
C LEU A 219 -9.03 -13.81 9.04
N GLU A 220 -8.29 -14.70 8.39
CA GLU A 220 -7.42 -15.66 9.07
C GLU A 220 -5.99 -15.12 9.07
N SER A 221 -5.28 -15.32 10.18
CA SER A 221 -3.86 -14.97 10.28
C SER A 221 -3.14 -15.83 11.30
N THR A 222 -1.90 -16.19 10.98
CA THR A 222 -0.98 -16.83 11.92
C THR A 222 -0.52 -15.90 13.05
N GLY A 223 -0.57 -14.57 12.85
CA GLY A 223 -0.20 -13.55 13.84
C GLY A 223 -1.34 -13.15 14.79
N GLY A 224 -2.54 -13.70 14.59
CA GLY A 224 -3.74 -13.41 15.38
C GLY A 224 -4.44 -12.08 15.05
N GLY A 225 -5.62 -11.88 15.63
CA GLY A 225 -6.46 -10.70 15.42
C GLY A 225 -6.06 -9.47 16.25
N LEU A 226 -6.26 -8.31 15.66
CA LEU A 226 -6.14 -7.01 16.34
C LEU A 226 -7.49 -6.49 16.84
N ALA A 227 -8.54 -6.67 16.03
CA ALA A 227 -9.90 -6.24 16.36
C ALA A 227 -10.78 -7.48 16.55
N ILE A 228 -11.53 -7.55 17.64
CA ILE A 228 -12.32 -8.73 18.03
C ILE A 228 -13.79 -8.32 18.11
N PRO A 229 -14.63 -8.72 17.14
CA PRO A 229 -16.06 -8.44 17.22
C PRO A 229 -16.71 -9.17 18.40
N ASP A 230 -17.84 -8.63 18.88
CA ASP A 230 -18.58 -9.28 19.95
C ASP A 230 -19.23 -10.61 19.51
N ALA A 231 -19.69 -11.40 20.49
CA ALA A 231 -20.22 -12.75 20.27
C ALA A 231 -21.48 -12.83 19.38
N ASN A 232 -22.17 -11.70 19.18
CA ASN A 232 -23.36 -11.60 18.33
C ASN A 232 -23.04 -11.26 16.89
N THR A 233 -21.80 -10.85 16.60
CA THR A 233 -21.32 -10.71 15.23
C THR A 233 -21.18 -12.10 14.62
N LYS A 234 -21.76 -12.28 13.43
CA LYS A 234 -21.80 -13.53 12.67
C LYS A 234 -21.21 -13.32 11.29
N SER A 235 -20.77 -14.42 10.69
CA SER A 235 -20.35 -14.51 9.30
C SER A 235 -21.46 -15.15 8.47
N THR A 236 -21.52 -14.82 7.18
CA THR A 236 -22.41 -15.50 6.23
C THR A 236 -21.89 -16.83 5.70
N VAL A 237 -20.63 -17.14 5.96
CA VAL A 237 -20.00 -18.40 5.53
C VAL A 237 -19.62 -19.26 6.72
N VAL A 238 -19.19 -18.64 7.82
CA VAL A 238 -18.71 -19.37 9.01
C VAL A 238 -19.82 -19.49 10.05
N GLU A 239 -20.26 -20.72 10.34
CA GLU A 239 -21.41 -20.98 11.21
C GLU A 239 -21.10 -20.87 12.74
N SER A 240 -19.89 -21.22 13.24
CA SER A 240 -19.36 -20.81 14.57
C SER A 240 -17.99 -21.44 14.94
N ILE A 241 -17.38 -20.89 16.03
CA ILE A 241 -16.20 -21.27 16.86
C ILE A 241 -14.89 -20.50 16.55
N GLU A 242 -14.69 -20.03 15.33
CA GLU A 242 -13.47 -19.28 15.00
C GLU A 242 -13.64 -17.77 15.22
N PRO A 243 -12.59 -17.08 15.71
CA PRO A 243 -12.64 -15.62 15.84
C PRO A 243 -12.80 -14.97 14.46
N LEU A 244 -13.77 -14.06 14.35
CA LEU A 244 -14.12 -13.37 13.11
C LEU A 244 -13.37 -12.03 13.02
N TYR A 245 -12.04 -12.06 12.96
CA TYR A 245 -11.24 -10.84 13.02
C TYR A 245 -11.40 -10.01 11.73
N PRO A 246 -11.87 -8.75 11.78
CA PRO A 246 -11.90 -7.87 10.61
C PRO A 246 -10.54 -7.18 10.37
N MET A 247 -9.64 -7.23 11.35
CA MET A 247 -8.30 -6.64 11.28
C MET A 247 -7.29 -7.58 11.95
N VAL A 248 -6.19 -7.84 11.26
CA VAL A 248 -5.09 -8.71 11.73
C VAL A 248 -3.74 -8.07 11.43
N LYS A 249 -2.70 -8.56 12.12
CA LYS A 249 -1.30 -8.22 11.85
C LYS A 249 -0.54 -9.51 11.57
N SER A 250 0.39 -9.51 10.62
CA SER A 250 1.24 -10.67 10.39
C SER A 250 2.10 -10.98 11.62
N ASN A 251 2.58 -12.21 11.73
CA ASN A 251 3.38 -12.65 12.87
C ASN A 251 4.68 -11.84 13.04
N GLN A 252 5.27 -11.35 11.95
CA GLN A 252 6.49 -10.53 11.95
C GLN A 252 6.19 -9.04 12.17
N GLY A 253 4.92 -8.62 12.19
CA GLY A 253 4.51 -7.26 12.48
C GLY A 253 4.57 -6.27 11.31
N GLY A 254 5.21 -6.63 10.20
CA GLY A 254 5.38 -5.75 9.02
C GLY A 254 4.15 -5.61 8.13
N VAL A 255 3.12 -6.45 8.32
CA VAL A 255 1.90 -6.43 7.49
C VAL A 255 0.66 -6.27 8.33
N VAL A 256 -0.23 -5.37 7.90
CA VAL A 256 -1.56 -5.18 8.47
C VAL A 256 -2.59 -5.47 7.39
N ALA A 257 -3.62 -6.25 7.75
CA ALA A 257 -4.73 -6.52 6.85
C ALA A 257 -6.06 -6.12 7.48
N ILE A 258 -6.92 -5.48 6.70
CA ILE A 258 -8.25 -5.00 7.10
C ILE A 258 -9.27 -5.44 6.04
N ALA A 259 -10.29 -6.19 6.47
CA ALA A 259 -11.35 -6.69 5.60
C ALA A 259 -12.51 -5.68 5.43
N ASP A 260 -12.21 -4.38 5.44
CA ASP A 260 -13.18 -3.30 5.29
C ASP A 260 -12.47 -2.09 4.67
N LEU A 261 -13.02 -1.56 3.57
CA LEU A 261 -12.56 -0.29 2.98
C LEU A 261 -13.41 0.89 3.47
N THR A 262 -14.67 0.65 3.82
CA THR A 262 -15.66 1.71 4.03
C THR A 262 -15.39 2.56 5.26
N PHE A 263 -14.68 2.06 6.27
CA PHE A 263 -14.34 2.82 7.47
C PHE A 263 -13.54 4.10 7.20
N MET A 264 -12.82 4.19 6.06
CA MET A 264 -12.05 5.38 5.67
C MET A 264 -12.73 6.25 4.60
N ILE A 265 -13.88 5.83 4.09
CA ILE A 265 -14.66 6.58 3.11
C ILE A 265 -15.48 7.65 3.84
N PRO A 266 -15.56 8.90 3.34
CA PRO A 266 -16.47 9.88 3.92
C PRO A 266 -17.97 9.51 3.73
N PRO A 267 -18.82 9.64 4.78
CA PRO A 267 -18.54 10.22 6.10
C PRO A 267 -18.03 9.24 7.16
N GLN A 268 -17.96 7.93 6.88
CA GLN A 268 -17.59 6.87 7.83
C GLN A 268 -16.20 7.10 8.46
N ASN A 269 -15.29 7.75 7.74
CA ASN A 269 -13.97 8.16 8.22
C ASN A 269 -13.98 9.05 9.47
N THR A 270 -15.13 9.66 9.80
CA THR A 270 -15.31 10.54 10.95
C THR A 270 -16.14 9.94 12.08
N ILE A 271 -16.62 8.70 11.91
CA ILE A 271 -17.53 8.05 12.86
C ILE A 271 -16.74 7.36 13.97
N LEU A 272 -17.15 7.60 15.23
CA LEU A 272 -16.53 7.02 16.42
C LEU A 272 -14.99 7.19 16.39
N ASP A 273 -14.23 6.13 16.64
CA ASP A 273 -12.76 6.19 16.64
C ASP A 273 -12.14 5.85 15.27
N ASN A 274 -12.92 5.81 14.18
CA ASN A 274 -12.37 5.62 12.83
C ASN A 274 -11.28 6.65 12.47
N PRO A 275 -11.39 7.95 12.80
CA PRO A 275 -10.29 8.89 12.63
C PRO A 275 -9.00 8.45 13.31
N ARG A 276 -9.10 7.93 14.55
CA ARG A 276 -7.94 7.46 15.32
C ARG A 276 -7.34 6.21 14.70
N LEU A 277 -8.16 5.28 14.22
CA LEU A 277 -7.68 4.10 13.49
C LEU A 277 -6.93 4.51 12.21
N ILE A 278 -7.48 5.43 11.41
CA ILE A 278 -6.84 5.96 10.20
C ILE A 278 -5.49 6.62 10.55
N ALA A 279 -5.43 7.39 11.65
CA ALA A 279 -4.20 8.00 12.12
C ALA A 279 -3.16 6.95 12.55
N ASN A 280 -3.55 5.93 13.32
CA ASN A 280 -2.64 4.88 13.75
C ASN A 280 -2.10 4.05 12.57
N ILE A 281 -2.93 3.80 11.54
CA ILE A 281 -2.50 3.13 10.30
C ILE A 281 -1.50 4.02 9.54
N ALA A 282 -1.73 5.33 9.49
CA ALA A 282 -0.79 6.26 8.88
C ALA A 282 0.53 6.32 9.66
N ASP A 283 0.49 6.36 10.99
CA ASP A 283 1.70 6.28 11.84
C ASP A 283 2.45 4.96 11.59
N PHE A 284 1.70 3.86 11.47
CA PHE A 284 2.28 2.59 11.08
C PHE A 284 3.00 2.72 9.73
N LEU A 285 2.37 3.18 8.67
CA LEU A 285 3.03 3.24 7.35
C LEU A 285 4.17 4.27 7.24
N THR A 286 4.22 5.24 8.15
CA THR A 286 5.18 6.35 8.13
C THR A 286 6.30 6.26 9.17
N THR A 287 6.38 5.14 9.90
CA THR A 287 7.48 4.91 10.84
C THR A 287 8.69 4.34 10.08
N PRO A 288 9.85 5.02 10.09
CA PRO A 288 11.02 4.55 9.35
C PRO A 288 11.55 3.23 9.94
N GLN A 289 11.46 2.16 9.16
CA GLN A 289 12.08 0.86 9.45
C GLN A 289 12.85 0.28 8.27
N ARG A 290 12.68 0.87 7.09
CA ARG A 290 13.27 0.37 5.87
C ARG A 290 14.79 0.48 5.89
N GLN A 291 15.43 -0.62 5.51
CA GLN A 291 16.87 -0.68 5.28
C GLN A 291 17.15 -0.57 3.79
N PHE A 292 17.84 0.50 3.38
CA PHE A 292 18.20 0.72 1.98
C PHE A 292 19.65 0.36 1.72
N ASP A 293 19.93 -0.46 0.72
CA ASP A 293 21.28 -0.89 0.38
C ASP A 293 21.85 -0.18 -0.85
N LEU A 294 23.03 -0.59 -1.33
CA LEU A 294 23.65 0.04 -2.49
C LEU A 294 22.80 -0.16 -3.76
N ALA A 295 22.10 -1.29 -3.89
CA ALA A 295 21.22 -1.58 -5.02
C ALA A 295 20.00 -0.64 -5.10
N ASP A 296 19.64 -0.02 -3.96
CA ASP A 296 18.59 0.99 -3.85
C ASP A 296 19.05 2.40 -4.29
N PHE A 297 20.26 2.58 -4.83
CA PHE A 297 20.68 3.88 -5.35
C PHE A 297 19.64 4.47 -6.33
N PRO A 298 19.28 5.77 -6.19
CA PRO A 298 19.78 6.74 -5.20
C PRO A 298 18.87 6.91 -3.96
N HIS A 299 17.89 6.05 -3.77
CA HIS A 299 16.79 6.24 -2.81
C HIS A 299 17.19 6.12 -1.34
N PHE A 300 18.37 5.60 -1.03
CA PHE A 300 18.89 5.63 0.34
C PHE A 300 19.25 7.04 0.83
N PHE A 301 19.33 8.04 -0.06
CA PHE A 301 19.50 9.43 0.32
C PHE A 301 18.19 10.02 0.82
N SER A 302 18.23 10.59 2.02
CA SER A 302 17.05 11.07 2.74
C SER A 302 16.89 12.59 2.71
N GLY A 303 17.79 13.30 2.03
CA GLY A 303 17.77 14.75 2.02
C GLY A 303 18.79 15.35 1.05
N GLN A 304 19.39 16.46 1.48
CA GLN A 304 20.36 17.17 0.66
C GLN A 304 21.69 16.40 0.62
N VAL A 305 22.29 16.31 -0.58
CA VAL A 305 23.52 15.54 -0.81
C VAL A 305 24.69 16.47 -1.13
N ASP A 306 25.75 16.41 -0.35
CA ASP A 306 27.03 17.03 -0.68
C ASP A 306 27.87 16.11 -1.56
N ILE A 307 28.49 16.67 -2.60
CA ILE A 307 29.42 15.97 -3.49
C ILE A 307 30.83 16.50 -3.20
N LEU A 308 31.68 15.66 -2.61
CA LEU A 308 33.07 15.97 -2.33
C LEU A 308 33.97 15.29 -3.35
N LEU A 309 34.99 16.02 -3.80
CA LEU A 309 35.96 15.55 -4.77
C LEU A 309 37.32 15.42 -4.09
N GLY A 310 37.94 14.24 -4.16
CA GLY A 310 39.29 14.01 -3.65
C GLY A 310 40.35 14.86 -4.37
N ARG A 311 40.07 15.26 -5.61
CA ARG A 311 40.95 16.08 -6.45
C ARG A 311 40.18 16.88 -7.50
N SER A 312 40.76 17.98 -7.96
CA SER A 312 40.13 18.87 -8.96
C SER A 312 39.94 18.24 -10.34
N SER A 313 40.71 17.18 -10.69
CA SER A 313 40.53 16.46 -11.96
C SER A 313 39.20 15.71 -12.03
N LEU A 314 38.54 15.45 -10.91
CA LEU A 314 37.22 14.80 -10.84
C LEU A 314 36.05 15.78 -10.98
N LEU A 315 36.29 17.05 -11.33
CA LEU A 315 35.23 18.05 -11.47
C LEU A 315 34.14 17.63 -12.47
N SER A 316 34.53 17.00 -13.58
CA SER A 316 33.59 16.47 -14.57
C SER A 316 32.69 15.36 -13.99
N ALA A 317 33.30 14.40 -13.26
CA ALA A 317 32.57 13.34 -12.58
C ALA A 317 31.62 13.91 -11.49
N GLY A 318 32.07 14.93 -10.75
CA GLY A 318 31.22 15.65 -9.79
C GLY A 318 30.01 16.32 -10.45
N ALA A 319 30.20 16.94 -11.62
CA ALA A 319 29.11 17.53 -12.38
C ALA A 319 28.14 16.47 -12.93
N GLN A 320 28.65 15.33 -13.39
CA GLN A 320 27.83 14.18 -13.81
C GLN A 320 26.98 13.65 -12.66
N MET A 321 27.58 13.38 -11.49
CA MET A 321 26.86 12.94 -10.30
C MET A 321 25.78 13.96 -9.88
N LYS A 322 26.08 15.26 -9.94
CA LYS A 322 25.08 16.31 -9.66
C LYS A 322 23.88 16.24 -10.60
N ASN A 323 24.13 16.06 -11.90
CA ASN A 323 23.06 15.94 -12.90
C ASN A 323 22.25 14.66 -12.69
N LEU A 324 22.91 13.55 -12.38
CA LEU A 324 22.28 12.26 -12.07
C LEU A 324 21.32 12.41 -10.89
N LEU A 325 21.79 12.91 -9.75
CA LEU A 325 20.96 13.14 -8.55
C LEU A 325 19.82 14.13 -8.82
N SER A 326 20.06 15.17 -9.62
CA SER A 326 19.01 16.11 -10.03
C SER A 326 17.91 15.45 -10.85
N GLY A 327 18.23 14.42 -11.65
CA GLY A 327 17.24 13.63 -12.39
C GLY A 327 16.26 12.90 -11.47
N PHE A 328 16.73 12.51 -10.28
CA PHE A 328 15.94 11.91 -9.21
C PHE A 328 15.36 12.93 -8.22
N GLN A 329 15.37 14.22 -8.57
CA GLN A 329 14.87 15.32 -7.73
C GLN A 329 15.62 15.48 -6.38
N LEU A 330 16.82 14.92 -6.26
CA LEU A 330 17.66 15.08 -5.08
C LEU A 330 18.48 16.38 -5.17
N SER A 331 18.34 17.23 -4.16
CA SER A 331 19.09 18.48 -4.06
C SER A 331 20.56 18.20 -3.72
N SER A 332 21.46 18.52 -4.64
CA SER A 332 22.90 18.25 -4.47
C SER A 332 23.81 19.44 -4.79
N GLU A 333 24.92 19.52 -4.06
CA GLU A 333 25.92 20.58 -4.23
C GLU A 333 27.34 20.04 -4.18
N ILE A 334 28.19 20.51 -5.09
CA ILE A 334 29.63 20.22 -5.04
C ILE A 334 30.26 21.14 -4.00
N ARG A 335 30.89 20.57 -2.97
CA ARG A 335 31.50 21.30 -1.87
C ARG A 335 32.95 20.88 -1.63
N ALA A 336 33.73 21.79 -1.09
CA ALA A 336 35.12 21.53 -0.71
C ALA A 336 35.25 20.98 0.72
N VAL A 337 34.20 21.11 1.54
CA VAL A 337 34.20 20.73 2.95
C VAL A 337 32.94 19.95 3.25
N ASP A 338 33.10 18.92 4.08
CA ASP A 338 32.05 18.01 4.50
C ASP A 338 31.11 18.65 5.55
N ASP A 339 29.80 18.61 5.31
CA ASP A 339 28.76 18.91 6.31
C ASP A 339 28.14 17.61 6.82
N LEU A 340 28.44 17.27 8.08
CA LEU A 340 27.99 16.01 8.71
C LEU A 340 26.46 15.89 8.85
N ASN A 341 25.70 16.96 8.63
CA ASN A 341 24.23 16.95 8.69
C ASN A 341 23.57 16.67 7.32
N ARG A 342 24.35 16.55 6.25
CA ARG A 342 23.88 16.27 4.88
C ARG A 342 24.39 14.92 4.43
N ASP A 343 23.67 14.22 3.56
CA ASP A 343 24.20 13.00 2.97
C ASP A 343 25.43 13.30 2.08
N LEU A 344 26.28 12.31 1.82
CA LEU A 344 27.56 12.51 1.14
C LEU A 344 27.72 11.59 -0.06
N VAL A 345 28.22 12.14 -1.16
CA VAL A 345 28.92 11.40 -2.20
C VAL A 345 30.37 11.85 -2.23
N TYR A 346 31.31 10.94 -2.00
CA TYR A 346 32.74 11.18 -2.18
C TYR A 346 33.21 10.53 -3.47
N LEU A 347 33.79 11.32 -4.37
CA LEU A 347 34.43 10.84 -5.59
C LEU A 347 35.95 11.02 -5.46
N GLY A 348 36.71 9.94 -5.56
CA GLY A 348 38.17 9.98 -5.46
C GLY A 348 38.85 8.96 -6.36
N LEU A 349 40.18 8.99 -6.39
CA LEU A 349 40.96 7.87 -6.90
C LEU A 349 41.44 6.99 -5.73
N TYR A 350 41.93 5.80 -6.03
CA TYR A 350 42.56 4.93 -5.02
C TYR A 350 43.71 5.60 -4.26
N ASP A 351 44.44 6.53 -4.89
CA ASP A 351 45.46 7.33 -4.20
C ASP A 351 44.87 8.30 -3.15
N ASP A 352 43.58 8.60 -3.24
CA ASP A 352 42.83 9.44 -2.29
C ASP A 352 42.14 8.59 -1.20
N ALA A 353 42.35 7.27 -1.17
CA ALA A 353 41.70 6.35 -0.24
C ALA A 353 41.93 6.72 1.24
N PHE A 354 43.06 7.34 1.56
CA PHE A 354 43.36 7.79 2.93
C PHE A 354 42.35 8.82 3.47
N ASN A 355 41.71 9.60 2.60
CA ASN A 355 40.67 10.57 2.99
C ASN A 355 39.38 9.91 3.48
N VAL A 356 39.15 8.66 3.07
CA VAL A 356 37.92 7.88 3.34
C VAL A 356 38.22 6.56 4.04
N ALA A 357 39.40 6.43 4.66
CA ALA A 357 39.88 5.21 5.29
C ALA A 357 38.91 4.63 6.32
N GLN A 358 38.19 5.49 7.05
CA GLN A 358 37.18 5.05 8.02
C GLN A 358 36.04 4.25 7.38
N TYR A 359 35.59 4.66 6.18
CA TYR A 359 34.49 3.99 5.47
C TYR A 359 34.98 2.68 4.83
N LEU A 360 36.19 2.70 4.27
CA LEU A 360 36.86 1.50 3.74
C LEU A 360 37.03 0.42 4.83
N GLN A 361 37.53 0.81 6.00
CA GLN A 361 37.74 -0.10 7.12
C GLN A 361 36.42 -0.71 7.63
N LEU A 362 35.36 0.09 7.73
CA LEU A 362 34.04 -0.39 8.16
C LEU A 362 33.43 -1.37 7.14
N ALA A 363 33.67 -1.16 5.85
CA ALA A 363 33.25 -2.07 4.78
C ALA A 363 34.20 -3.28 4.62
N GLY A 364 35.30 -3.34 5.35
CA GLY A 364 36.33 -4.37 5.20
C GLY A 364 37.07 -4.32 3.87
N VAL A 365 37.04 -3.18 3.18
CA VAL A 365 37.70 -2.96 1.89
C VAL A 365 39.12 -2.45 2.12
N GLN A 366 40.10 -3.05 1.43
CA GLN A 366 41.49 -2.62 1.45
C GLN A 366 41.92 -2.28 0.02
N VAL A 367 42.55 -1.12 -0.13
CA VAL A 367 43.03 -0.58 -1.39
C VAL A 367 44.54 -0.37 -1.26
N ASP A 368 45.32 -1.37 -1.66
CA ASP A 368 46.79 -1.30 -1.68
C ASP A 368 47.28 -1.55 -3.14
N GLY A 369 48.25 -2.44 -3.34
CA GLY A 369 48.62 -2.94 -4.68
C GLY A 369 47.56 -3.87 -5.30
N GLU A 370 46.66 -4.40 -4.48
CA GLU A 370 45.49 -5.19 -4.86
C GLU A 370 44.27 -4.59 -4.17
N LEU A 371 43.10 -4.76 -4.80
CA LEU A 371 41.81 -4.49 -4.17
C LEU A 371 41.34 -5.75 -3.44
N ARG A 372 41.01 -5.64 -2.17
CA ARG A 372 40.48 -6.74 -1.36
C ARG A 372 39.17 -6.35 -0.72
N THR A 373 38.18 -7.23 -0.81
CA THR A 373 36.90 -7.09 -0.13
C THR A 373 36.62 -8.33 0.71
N PRO A 374 35.69 -8.28 1.68
CA PRO A 374 35.29 -9.48 2.44
C PRO A 374 34.61 -10.55 1.56
N PHE A 375 34.18 -10.17 0.36
CA PHE A 375 33.27 -10.95 -0.47
C PHE A 375 33.95 -11.54 -1.72
N THR A 376 35.15 -11.05 -2.06
CA THR A 376 35.89 -11.45 -3.25
C THR A 376 37.31 -11.91 -2.92
N THR A 377 37.93 -12.65 -3.82
CA THR A 377 39.39 -12.82 -3.82
C THR A 377 40.07 -11.47 -4.10
N ALA A 378 41.38 -11.39 -3.89
CA ALA A 378 42.15 -10.22 -4.28
C ALA A 378 42.02 -9.97 -5.80
N ILE A 379 41.78 -8.71 -6.16
CA ILE A 379 41.60 -8.25 -7.54
C ILE A 379 42.75 -7.30 -7.86
N GLU A 380 43.26 -7.34 -9.09
CA GLU A 380 44.24 -6.36 -9.55
C GLU A 380 43.62 -4.97 -9.55
N ARG A 381 44.35 -3.98 -9.03
CA ARG A 381 43.83 -2.61 -8.87
C ARG A 381 43.57 -1.90 -10.20
N GLN A 382 44.27 -2.28 -11.25
CA GLN A 382 44.28 -1.57 -12.54
C GLN A 382 42.93 -1.68 -13.23
N GLU A 383 42.45 -0.58 -13.82
CA GLU A 383 41.18 -0.53 -14.56
C GLU A 383 39.98 -0.99 -13.71
N THR A 384 40.00 -0.71 -12.40
CA THR A 384 38.90 -1.03 -11.49
C THR A 384 38.39 0.18 -10.75
N ALA A 385 37.15 0.10 -10.29
CA ALA A 385 36.58 1.00 -9.31
C ALA A 385 35.79 0.26 -8.23
N VAL A 386 35.65 0.90 -7.06
CA VAL A 386 34.84 0.41 -5.94
C VAL A 386 33.82 1.47 -5.54
N ALA A 387 32.59 1.03 -5.30
CA ALA A 387 31.54 1.83 -4.68
C ALA A 387 31.19 1.24 -3.31
N ILE A 388 31.11 2.09 -2.29
CA ILE A 388 30.86 1.68 -0.92
C ILE A 388 29.78 2.58 -0.33
N LEU A 389 28.70 1.96 0.15
CA LEU A 389 27.67 2.64 0.91
C LEU A 389 27.94 2.44 2.41
N HIS A 390 28.15 3.53 3.13
CA HIS A 390 28.13 3.56 4.58
C HIS A 390 26.84 4.23 5.08
N ARG A 391 26.21 3.61 6.09
CA ARG A 391 24.98 4.11 6.71
C ARG A 391 25.19 4.28 8.21
N SER A 392 24.78 5.43 8.71
CA SER A 392 24.63 5.71 10.14
C SER A 392 23.19 6.12 10.43
N SER A 393 22.81 6.25 11.71
CA SER A 393 21.48 6.71 12.10
C SER A 393 21.14 8.12 11.63
N GLN A 394 22.15 8.92 11.26
CA GLN A 394 21.97 10.34 10.90
C GLN A 394 22.34 10.65 9.45
N ARG A 395 23.13 9.80 8.79
CA ARG A 395 23.76 10.13 7.50
C ARG A 395 24.07 8.90 6.66
N ARG A 396 23.94 9.05 5.34
CA ARG A 396 24.31 8.09 4.31
C ARG A 396 25.47 8.64 3.49
N VAL A 397 26.49 7.81 3.28
CA VAL A 397 27.73 8.18 2.62
C VAL A 397 28.03 7.17 1.52
N LEU A 398 28.02 7.62 0.28
CA LEU A 398 28.46 6.85 -0.88
C LEU A 398 29.89 7.25 -1.24
N VAL A 399 30.81 6.30 -1.19
CA VAL A 399 32.22 6.51 -1.59
C VAL A 399 32.45 5.79 -2.90
N ILE A 400 32.95 6.48 -3.92
CA ILE A 400 33.37 5.91 -5.19
C ILE A 400 34.85 6.22 -5.39
N LEU A 401 35.67 5.16 -5.49
CA LEU A 401 37.11 5.26 -5.78
C LEU A 401 37.43 4.46 -7.04
N GLY A 402 38.15 5.06 -7.99
CA GLY A 402 38.66 4.37 -9.17
C GLY A 402 40.18 4.41 -9.26
N ASP A 403 40.77 3.60 -10.12
CA ASP A 403 42.20 3.71 -10.44
C ASP A 403 42.48 5.01 -11.21
N THR A 404 41.62 5.31 -12.18
CA THR A 404 41.67 6.53 -13.00
C THR A 404 40.37 7.33 -12.92
N THR A 405 40.39 8.55 -13.48
CA THR A 405 39.18 9.37 -13.60
C THR A 405 38.12 8.73 -14.50
N ASP A 406 38.56 7.94 -15.48
CA ASP A 406 37.68 7.28 -16.44
C ASP A 406 36.97 6.10 -15.79
N ASP A 407 37.63 5.38 -14.88
CA ASP A 407 37.01 4.30 -14.11
C ASP A 407 35.91 4.84 -13.18
N VAL A 408 36.15 5.99 -12.54
CA VAL A 408 35.11 6.67 -11.73
C VAL A 408 33.92 7.08 -12.60
N ALA A 409 34.17 7.65 -13.78
CA ALA A 409 33.11 8.03 -14.71
C ALA A 409 32.31 6.80 -15.18
N GLY A 410 32.98 5.68 -15.44
CA GLY A 410 32.35 4.41 -15.80
C GLY A 410 31.37 3.91 -14.72
N VAL A 411 31.70 4.05 -13.44
CA VAL A 411 30.76 3.75 -12.35
C VAL A 411 29.54 4.69 -12.37
N LEU A 412 29.73 5.97 -12.68
CA LEU A 412 28.61 6.92 -12.78
C LEU A 412 27.68 6.58 -13.95
N ASP A 413 28.22 6.16 -15.09
CA ASP A 413 27.44 5.67 -16.23
C ASP A 413 26.64 4.40 -15.86
N GLN A 414 27.23 3.52 -15.07
CA GLN A 414 26.55 2.34 -14.54
C GLN A 414 25.46 2.68 -13.51
N LEU A 415 25.67 3.70 -12.67
CA LEU A 415 24.65 4.20 -11.74
C LEU A 415 23.47 4.82 -12.50
N GLU A 416 23.74 5.55 -13.58
CA GLU A 416 22.71 6.16 -14.45
C GLU A 416 21.88 5.10 -15.18
N SER A 417 22.53 4.08 -15.74
CA SER A 417 21.85 2.98 -16.44
C SER A 417 21.22 1.94 -15.52
N GLY A 418 21.59 1.94 -14.24
CA GLY A 418 21.23 0.89 -13.29
C GLY A 418 22.06 -0.40 -13.40
N GLY A 419 23.00 -0.48 -14.35
CA GLY A 419 23.88 -1.64 -14.57
C GLY A 419 24.89 -1.89 -13.45
N PHE A 420 25.08 -0.92 -12.54
CA PHE A 420 25.97 -1.07 -11.37
C PHE A 420 25.58 -2.24 -10.45
N ARG A 421 24.37 -2.79 -10.59
CA ARG A 421 23.91 -3.93 -9.81
C ARG A 421 24.66 -5.22 -10.14
N ASP A 422 25.15 -5.35 -11.37
CA ASP A 422 25.91 -6.52 -11.81
C ASP A 422 27.29 -6.61 -11.15
N GLY A 423 27.83 -5.47 -10.70
CA GLY A 423 29.10 -5.38 -9.96
C GLY A 423 28.97 -5.47 -8.44
N LEU A 424 27.77 -5.69 -7.89
CA LEU A 424 27.59 -5.82 -6.44
C LEU A 424 28.22 -7.11 -5.93
N VAL A 425 29.11 -6.96 -4.95
CA VAL A 425 29.75 -8.09 -4.26
C VAL A 425 29.15 -8.31 -2.86
N GLY A 426 28.36 -7.34 -2.38
CA GLY A 426 27.51 -7.44 -1.21
C GLY A 426 26.56 -6.24 -1.13
N ASP A 427 25.72 -6.18 -0.10
CA ASP A 427 24.67 -5.15 0.04
C ASP A 427 25.22 -3.71 0.06
N PHE A 428 26.49 -3.54 0.45
CA PHE A 428 27.09 -2.22 0.67
C PHE A 428 28.32 -1.97 -0.19
N VAL A 429 28.75 -2.94 -1.00
CA VAL A 429 30.01 -2.88 -1.74
C VAL A 429 29.78 -3.38 -3.16
N GLY A 430 30.16 -2.55 -4.13
CA GLY A 430 30.26 -2.90 -5.54
C GLY A 430 31.69 -2.74 -6.04
N VAL A 431 32.10 -3.62 -6.95
CA VAL A 431 33.39 -3.58 -7.64
C VAL A 431 33.13 -3.64 -9.14
N TYR A 432 33.77 -2.75 -9.89
CA TYR A 432 33.50 -2.45 -11.31
C TYR A 432 34.74 -2.48 -12.15
#